data_AF-S8DFA5-F1
#
_entry.id   AF-S8DFA5-F1
#
_cell.length_a   1.000
_cell.length_b   1.000
_cell.length_c   1.000
_cell.angle_alpha   90.00
_cell.angle_beta   90.00
_cell.angle_gamma   90.00
#
_symmetry.space_group_name_H-M   'P 1'
#
loop_
_entity.id
_entity.type
_entity.pdbx_description
1 polymer ?
#
loop_
_entity_poly.entity_id
_entity_poly.type
_entity_poly.pdbx_seq_one_letter_code
_entity_poly.pdbx_strand_id
1 'polypeptide(L)'
;MRCSLLPPVSRQEHRELAREAVRKSVVLLKNGASADDPVLPFSKKASKVLVSGSHANDIGNQCGGWTIQWQGQSGNITIGTTILAAIKSTVDSTTTEVIFNEDPTPEFVSSNNFSYAVVVVGEPPYSEGVGDSSNLTLPWEAYATITSVCGAVKCAVVLITGRPVVIEPYVATMDAVLAAWLPGTEGQGVADVLFGDYGFSGKLPHTWFKSTDQLPMNVGDKKKRYDPLFPLGFGLTTT
;
A
#
# COMPACT_ATOMS: atom_id res chain seq x y z
N MET A 1 3.92 -42.40 20.39
CA MET A 1 4.56 -41.08 20.13
C MET A 1 5.09 -41.06 18.71
N ARG A 2 4.43 -40.37 17.77
CA ARG A 2 5.03 -40.10 16.46
C ARG A 2 5.64 -38.70 16.51
N CYS A 3 6.97 -38.64 16.50
CA CYS A 3 7.74 -37.43 16.22
C CYS A 3 7.42 -36.98 14.79
N SER A 4 6.79 -35.83 14.61
CA SER A 4 6.75 -35.17 13.30
C SER A 4 8.08 -34.42 13.11
N LEU A 5 8.98 -34.98 12.31
CA LEU A 5 10.30 -34.40 11.99
C LEU A 5 10.25 -33.22 11.00
N LEU A 6 9.07 -32.66 10.74
CA LEU A 6 8.92 -31.47 9.92
C LEU A 6 8.54 -30.30 10.82
N PRO A 7 9.27 -29.16 10.80
CA PRO A 7 8.83 -27.97 11.50
C PRO A 7 7.41 -27.61 11.03
N PRO A 8 6.51 -27.17 11.92
CA PRO A 8 5.14 -26.87 11.53
C PRO A 8 5.12 -25.77 10.45
N VAL A 9 4.27 -25.98 9.45
CA VAL A 9 3.93 -24.96 8.44
C VAL A 9 3.38 -23.74 9.18
N SER A 10 3.84 -22.52 8.83
CA SER A 10 3.37 -21.24 9.41
C SER A 10 3.64 -21.04 10.92
N ARG A 11 4.91 -21.12 11.35
CA ARG A 11 5.32 -20.68 12.71
C ARG A 11 5.16 -19.16 12.89
N GLN A 12 4.82 -18.74 14.10
CA GLN A 12 4.72 -17.32 14.48
C GLN A 12 6.02 -16.56 14.17
N GLU A 13 7.18 -17.17 14.44
CA GLU A 13 8.50 -16.61 14.12
C GLU A 13 8.66 -16.29 12.61
N HIS A 14 8.10 -17.13 11.72
CA HIS A 14 8.17 -16.89 10.29
C HIS A 14 7.23 -15.73 9.88
N ARG A 15 6.08 -15.60 10.56
CA ARG A 15 5.17 -14.46 10.36
C ARG A 15 5.78 -13.17 10.86
N GLU A 16 6.50 -13.20 11.96
CA GLU A 16 7.25 -12.04 12.46
C GLU A 16 8.36 -11.62 11.49
N LEU A 17 9.09 -12.60 10.93
CA LEU A 17 10.06 -12.33 9.87
C LEU A 17 9.39 -11.76 8.61
N ALA A 18 8.25 -12.28 8.21
CA ALA A 18 7.50 -11.76 7.07
C ALA A 18 6.97 -10.33 7.33
N ARG A 19 6.43 -10.05 8.52
CA ARG A 19 6.05 -8.69 8.97
C ARG A 19 7.24 -7.73 8.92
N GLU A 20 8.42 -8.19 9.36
CA GLU A 20 9.67 -7.42 9.25
C GLU A 20 10.04 -7.12 7.79
N ALA A 21 9.95 -8.13 6.92
CA ALA A 21 10.23 -7.96 5.50
C ALA A 21 9.26 -6.97 4.84
N VAL A 22 7.96 -7.02 5.21
CA VAL A 22 6.95 -6.05 4.77
C VAL A 22 7.35 -4.63 5.15
N ARG A 23 7.57 -4.33 6.44
CA ARG A 23 7.90 -2.95 6.84
C ARG A 23 9.19 -2.41 6.19
N LYS A 24 10.16 -3.29 5.88
CA LYS A 24 11.40 -2.92 5.18
C LYS A 24 11.23 -2.76 3.67
N SER A 25 10.22 -3.38 3.06
CA SER A 25 9.96 -3.29 1.61
C SER A 25 9.16 -2.06 1.22
N VAL A 26 8.31 -1.54 2.13
CA VAL A 26 7.46 -0.37 1.85
C VAL A 26 8.33 0.86 1.55
N VAL A 27 8.08 1.50 0.41
CA VAL A 27 8.76 2.72 -0.02
C VAL A 27 7.82 3.92 0.11
N LEU A 28 8.22 4.90 0.92
CA LEU A 28 7.49 6.16 1.05
C LEU A 28 7.84 7.09 -0.12
N LEU A 29 6.88 7.37 -0.99
CA LEU A 29 7.06 8.16 -2.20
C LEU A 29 6.75 9.65 -2.01
N LYS A 30 5.75 9.95 -1.17
CA LYS A 30 5.32 11.31 -0.82
C LYS A 30 4.85 11.32 0.64
N ASN A 31 5.10 12.41 1.36
CA ASN A 31 4.65 12.59 2.74
C ASN A 31 4.41 14.06 3.07
N GLY A 32 3.27 14.59 2.65
CA GLY A 32 2.89 15.99 2.80
C GLY A 32 3.20 16.84 1.58
N ALA A 33 2.82 18.12 1.65
CA ALA A 33 3.10 19.12 0.61
C ALA A 33 4.57 19.57 0.63
N SER A 34 5.21 19.52 1.80
CA SER A 34 6.63 19.84 2.00
C SER A 34 7.22 18.92 3.08
N ALA A 35 8.55 18.93 3.21
CA ALA A 35 9.24 18.17 4.24
C ALA A 35 8.96 18.67 5.68
N ASP A 36 8.45 19.89 5.83
CA ASP A 36 8.19 20.53 7.13
C ASP A 36 6.78 20.26 7.68
N ASP A 37 5.87 19.73 6.87
CA ASP A 37 4.49 19.37 7.27
C ASP A 37 4.17 17.91 6.85
N PRO A 38 4.78 16.91 7.52
CA PRO A 38 4.56 15.51 7.19
C PRO A 38 3.15 15.03 7.59
N VAL A 39 2.61 14.11 6.80
CA VAL A 39 1.32 13.46 7.06
C VAL A 39 1.49 12.23 7.94
N LEU A 40 2.58 11.49 7.71
CA LEU A 40 2.95 10.28 8.43
C LEU A 40 4.14 10.55 9.36
N PRO A 41 4.20 9.87 10.52
CA PRO A 41 3.27 8.83 10.97
C PRO A 41 1.92 9.38 11.45
N PHE A 42 0.84 8.62 11.26
CA PHE A 42 -0.46 8.96 11.83
C PHE A 42 -0.50 8.72 13.34
N SER A 43 -1.29 9.53 14.05
CA SER A 43 -1.58 9.29 15.47
C SER A 43 -2.43 8.03 15.63
N LYS A 44 -2.00 7.12 16.51
CA LYS A 44 -2.80 5.96 16.95
C LYS A 44 -4.04 6.37 17.77
N LYS A 45 -4.08 7.61 18.26
CA LYS A 45 -5.21 8.22 18.97
C LYS A 45 -5.83 9.31 18.11
N ALA A 46 -6.94 8.98 17.48
CA ALA A 46 -7.77 9.87 16.68
C ALA A 46 -9.24 9.63 17.04
N SER A 47 -10.14 10.57 16.75
CA SER A 47 -11.56 10.35 17.03
C SER A 47 -12.16 9.30 16.10
N LYS A 48 -11.94 9.46 14.80
CA LYS A 48 -12.46 8.58 13.74
C LYS A 48 -11.49 8.51 12.57
N VAL A 49 -11.25 7.29 12.08
CA VAL A 49 -10.35 7.00 10.96
C VAL A 49 -11.12 6.28 9.87
N LEU A 50 -10.93 6.70 8.62
CA LEU A 50 -11.45 6.00 7.46
C LEU A 50 -10.40 5.07 6.88
N VAL A 51 -10.78 3.83 6.59
CA VAL A 51 -10.01 2.91 5.77
C VAL A 51 -10.85 2.57 4.54
N SER A 52 -10.27 2.73 3.35
CA SER A 52 -10.98 2.60 2.08
C SER A 52 -10.15 1.92 1.00
N GLY A 53 -10.78 1.60 -0.12
CA GLY A 53 -10.17 0.99 -1.28
C GLY A 53 -10.29 -0.53 -1.30
N SER A 54 -10.37 -1.07 -2.51
CA SER A 54 -10.61 -2.51 -2.80
C SER A 54 -9.54 -3.46 -2.26
N HIS A 55 -8.39 -2.95 -1.83
CA HIS A 55 -7.29 -3.75 -1.31
C HIS A 55 -7.17 -3.68 0.22
N ALA A 56 -7.97 -2.85 0.89
CA ALA A 56 -7.83 -2.62 2.33
C ALA A 56 -8.19 -3.86 3.15
N ASN A 57 -9.21 -4.61 2.75
CA ASN A 57 -9.69 -5.80 3.46
C ASN A 57 -9.65 -7.06 2.61
N ASP A 58 -8.62 -7.20 1.77
CA ASP A 58 -8.48 -8.31 0.84
C ASP A 58 -7.09 -8.94 0.94
N ILE A 59 -7.00 -10.09 1.63
CA ILE A 59 -5.73 -10.79 1.84
C ILE A 59 -5.17 -11.32 0.51
N GLY A 60 -6.05 -11.70 -0.41
CA GLY A 60 -5.70 -12.20 -1.73
C GLY A 60 -5.01 -11.15 -2.58
N ASN A 61 -5.59 -9.95 -2.64
CA ASN A 61 -5.04 -8.82 -3.39
C ASN A 61 -3.67 -8.38 -2.84
N GLN A 62 -3.49 -8.32 -1.51
CA GLN A 62 -2.17 -7.97 -0.94
C GLN A 62 -1.11 -9.08 -1.10
N CYS A 63 -1.51 -10.32 -1.39
CA CYS A 63 -0.57 -11.40 -1.72
C CYS A 63 -0.22 -11.43 -3.21
N GLY A 64 -1.19 -11.15 -4.09
CA GLY A 64 -1.03 -11.19 -5.54
C GLY A 64 -0.97 -12.61 -6.11
N GLY A 65 -0.34 -12.76 -7.28
CA GLY A 65 -0.15 -14.03 -7.96
C GLY A 65 0.64 -15.07 -7.17
N TRP A 66 0.65 -16.31 -7.63
CA TRP A 66 1.35 -17.43 -7.00
C TRP A 66 1.00 -17.68 -5.52
N THR A 67 -0.15 -17.19 -5.05
CA THR A 67 -0.61 -17.38 -3.67
C THR A 67 -1.89 -18.22 -3.67
N ILE A 68 -1.77 -19.45 -3.15
CA ILE A 68 -2.81 -20.50 -3.15
C ILE A 68 -3.18 -20.98 -4.57
N GLN A 69 -3.57 -20.08 -5.46
CA GLN A 69 -3.79 -20.33 -6.87
C GLN A 69 -2.66 -19.75 -7.71
N TRP A 70 -2.50 -20.26 -8.94
CA TRP A 70 -1.49 -19.79 -9.88
C TRP A 70 -1.61 -18.29 -10.14
N GLN A 71 -2.78 -17.83 -10.57
CA GLN A 71 -3.05 -16.41 -10.81
C GLN A 71 -3.27 -15.61 -9.53
N GLY A 72 -3.23 -16.26 -8.36
CA GLY A 72 -3.81 -15.71 -7.13
C GLY A 72 -5.34 -15.63 -7.23
N GLN A 73 -5.95 -15.01 -6.23
CA GLN A 73 -7.40 -14.80 -6.16
C GLN A 73 -7.66 -13.67 -5.17
N SER A 74 -8.65 -12.81 -5.44
CA SER A 74 -9.16 -11.84 -4.46
C SER A 74 -9.97 -12.52 -3.34
N GLY A 75 -10.13 -11.83 -2.22
CA GLY A 75 -10.89 -12.25 -1.06
C GLY A 75 -10.05 -13.01 -0.03
N ASN A 76 -10.75 -13.64 0.93
CA ASN A 76 -10.13 -14.33 2.05
C ASN A 76 -9.62 -15.74 1.67
N ILE A 77 -8.46 -15.80 1.00
CA ILE A 77 -7.94 -17.04 0.40
C ILE A 77 -6.99 -17.82 1.33
N THR A 78 -6.46 -17.19 2.37
CA THR A 78 -5.47 -17.81 3.28
C THR A 78 -5.45 -17.11 4.64
N ILE A 79 -4.77 -17.70 5.62
CA ILE A 79 -4.61 -17.14 6.96
C ILE A 79 -3.55 -16.02 6.92
N GLY A 80 -3.98 -14.80 7.24
CA GLY A 80 -3.13 -13.63 7.40
C GLY A 80 -3.88 -12.47 8.03
N THR A 81 -3.24 -11.30 8.02
CA THR A 81 -3.80 -10.05 8.52
C THR A 81 -3.92 -9.07 7.36
N THR A 82 -5.15 -8.66 7.05
CA THR A 82 -5.41 -7.60 6.07
C THR A 82 -4.92 -6.25 6.58
N ILE A 83 -4.68 -5.28 5.69
CA ILE A 83 -4.28 -3.93 6.11
C ILE A 83 -5.36 -3.28 7.00
N LEU A 84 -6.66 -3.49 6.71
CA LEU A 84 -7.75 -3.05 7.58
C LEU A 84 -7.65 -3.68 8.97
N ALA A 85 -7.44 -4.99 9.06
CA ALA A 85 -7.30 -5.69 10.33
C ALA A 85 -6.09 -5.19 11.12
N ALA A 86 -4.97 -4.95 10.43
CA ALA A 86 -3.75 -4.39 11.00
C ALA A 86 -3.95 -2.96 11.54
N ILE A 87 -4.67 -2.11 10.83
CA ILE A 87 -5.00 -0.76 11.30
C ILE A 87 -5.85 -0.85 12.56
N LYS A 88 -6.90 -1.69 12.55
CA LYS A 88 -7.78 -1.91 13.72
C LYS A 88 -7.02 -2.42 14.96
N SER A 89 -6.00 -3.26 14.80
CA SER A 89 -5.17 -3.74 15.91
C SER A 89 -4.13 -2.74 16.39
N THR A 90 -3.84 -1.70 15.60
CA THR A 90 -2.77 -0.73 15.89
C THR A 90 -3.28 0.54 16.57
N VAL A 91 -4.47 1.00 16.21
CA VAL A 91 -5.07 2.21 16.81
C VAL A 91 -5.57 1.94 18.23
N ASP A 92 -5.72 3.01 19.03
CA ASP A 92 -6.27 2.94 20.37
C ASP A 92 -7.79 2.70 20.31
N SER A 93 -8.22 1.46 20.54
CA SER A 93 -9.63 1.06 20.46
C SER A 93 -10.55 1.76 21.47
N THR A 94 -10.01 2.47 22.46
CA THR A 94 -10.82 3.22 23.45
C THR A 94 -11.13 4.64 22.99
N THR A 95 -10.30 5.19 22.11
CA THR A 95 -10.43 6.58 21.63
C THR A 95 -10.72 6.69 20.14
N THR A 96 -10.43 5.64 19.37
CA THR A 96 -10.46 5.65 17.91
C THR A 96 -11.48 4.68 17.35
N GLU A 97 -12.46 5.24 16.63
CA GLU A 97 -13.37 4.48 15.78
C GLU A 97 -12.76 4.29 14.38
N VAL A 98 -12.69 3.05 13.90
CA VAL A 98 -12.24 2.74 12.54
C VAL A 98 -13.44 2.36 11.67
N ILE A 99 -13.72 3.20 10.67
CA ILE A 99 -14.75 2.94 9.67
C ILE A 99 -14.10 2.36 8.42
N PHE A 100 -14.63 1.23 7.96
CA PHE A 100 -14.29 0.68 6.65
C PHE A 100 -15.42 0.99 5.66
N ASN A 101 -15.08 1.61 4.55
CA ASN A 101 -15.94 1.78 3.40
C ASN A 101 -15.06 1.63 2.16
N GLU A 102 -15.33 0.65 1.30
CA GLU A 102 -14.47 0.31 0.17
C GLU A 102 -14.41 1.45 -0.87
N ASP A 103 -15.57 2.02 -1.20
CA ASP A 103 -15.78 2.98 -2.28
C ASP A 103 -16.64 4.18 -1.82
N PRO A 104 -16.20 4.94 -0.80
CA PRO A 104 -16.98 6.04 -0.25
C PRO A 104 -17.18 7.17 -1.27
N THR A 105 -18.37 7.79 -1.25
CA THR A 105 -18.61 9.03 -1.99
C THR A 105 -17.96 10.23 -1.29
N PRO A 106 -17.67 11.33 -1.99
CA PRO A 106 -17.09 12.52 -1.38
C PRO A 106 -17.94 13.11 -0.25
N GLU A 107 -19.26 13.03 -0.36
CA GLU A 107 -20.22 13.49 0.64
C GLU A 107 -20.14 12.64 1.91
N PHE A 108 -19.99 11.31 1.77
CA PHE A 108 -19.79 10.43 2.91
C PHE A 108 -18.51 10.82 3.66
N VAL A 109 -17.40 11.03 2.94
CA VAL A 109 -16.11 11.38 3.58
C VAL A 109 -16.22 12.73 4.31
N SER A 110 -16.76 13.74 3.64
CA SER A 110 -16.85 15.11 4.17
C SER A 110 -17.81 15.25 5.35
N SER A 111 -18.87 14.45 5.41
CA SER A 111 -19.91 14.54 6.46
C SER A 111 -19.58 13.77 7.75
N ASN A 112 -18.55 12.93 7.74
CA ASN A 112 -18.27 12.00 8.84
C ASN A 112 -17.14 12.43 9.79
N ASN A 113 -16.51 13.58 9.54
CA ASN A 113 -15.46 14.19 10.39
C ASN A 113 -14.28 13.23 10.67
N PHE A 114 -13.77 12.57 9.64
CA PHE A 114 -12.58 11.72 9.76
C PHE A 114 -11.35 12.56 10.10
N SER A 115 -10.53 12.08 11.05
CA SER A 115 -9.25 12.72 11.40
C SER A 115 -8.21 12.55 10.28
N TYR A 116 -8.21 11.37 9.65
CA TYR A 116 -7.43 11.03 8.46
C TYR A 116 -8.03 9.79 7.79
N ALA A 117 -7.56 9.49 6.58
CA ALA A 117 -7.92 8.29 5.85
C ALA A 117 -6.70 7.49 5.36
N VAL A 118 -6.87 6.17 5.28
CA VAL A 118 -5.94 5.26 4.59
C VAL A 118 -6.68 4.65 3.40
N VAL A 119 -6.21 4.93 2.18
CA VAL A 119 -6.76 4.38 0.94
C VAL A 119 -5.83 3.29 0.43
N VAL A 120 -6.30 2.05 0.37
CA VAL A 120 -5.51 0.90 -0.07
C VAL A 120 -6.06 0.39 -1.39
N VAL A 121 -5.28 0.58 -2.46
CA VAL A 121 -5.68 0.26 -3.84
C VAL A 121 -4.50 -0.34 -4.60
N GLY A 122 -4.76 -1.01 -5.71
CA GLY A 122 -3.72 -1.79 -6.36
C GLY A 122 -4.12 -2.50 -7.64
N GLU A 123 -3.18 -3.27 -8.16
CA GLU A 123 -3.40 -4.21 -9.25
C GLU A 123 -4.09 -5.48 -8.70
N PRO A 124 -5.10 -6.04 -9.39
CA PRO A 124 -5.61 -7.36 -9.02
C PRO A 124 -4.53 -8.44 -9.17
N PRO A 125 -4.65 -9.60 -8.51
CA PRO A 125 -3.70 -10.70 -8.66
C PRO A 125 -3.52 -11.14 -10.11
N TYR A 126 -2.28 -11.37 -10.52
CA TYR A 126 -1.91 -11.90 -11.82
C TYR A 126 -0.60 -12.68 -11.75
N SER A 127 -0.35 -13.54 -12.73
CA SER A 127 0.93 -14.23 -12.92
C SER A 127 1.26 -14.43 -14.39
N GLU A 128 2.54 -14.23 -14.72
CA GLU A 128 3.10 -14.44 -16.06
C GLU A 128 2.37 -13.62 -17.13
N GLY A 129 2.04 -14.22 -18.29
CA GLY A 129 1.46 -13.50 -19.44
C GLY A 129 0.09 -12.88 -19.19
N VAL A 130 -0.64 -13.30 -18.13
CA VAL A 130 -1.89 -12.62 -17.72
C VAL A 130 -1.60 -11.24 -17.15
N GLY A 131 -0.40 -11.03 -16.60
CA GLY A 131 0.06 -9.74 -16.10
C GLY A 131 0.62 -8.81 -17.18
N ASP A 132 0.72 -9.24 -18.43
CA ASP A 132 1.22 -8.38 -19.51
C ASP A 132 0.24 -7.22 -19.73
N SER A 133 0.76 -6.00 -19.65
CA SER A 133 -0.04 -4.78 -19.83
C SER A 133 0.78 -3.69 -20.50
N SER A 134 0.20 -3.07 -21.52
CA SER A 134 0.79 -1.94 -22.25
C SER A 134 0.42 -0.58 -21.66
N ASN A 135 -0.56 -0.52 -20.74
CA ASN A 135 -1.03 0.75 -20.15
C ASN A 135 -0.58 0.94 -18.70
N LEU A 136 -0.26 -0.14 -17.96
CA LEU A 136 0.20 -0.11 -16.57
C LEU A 136 -0.62 0.82 -15.67
N THR A 137 -1.94 0.87 -15.88
CA THR A 137 -2.89 1.66 -15.08
C THR A 137 -3.58 0.78 -14.05
N LEU A 138 -3.95 1.37 -12.90
CA LEU A 138 -4.86 0.74 -11.96
C LEU A 138 -6.29 0.68 -12.53
N PRO A 139 -7.18 -0.17 -11.99
CA PRO A 139 -8.61 -0.08 -12.25
C PRO A 139 -9.14 1.34 -11.97
N TRP A 140 -10.11 1.82 -12.76
CA TRP A 140 -10.57 3.21 -12.66
C TRP A 140 -11.17 3.52 -11.27
N GLU A 141 -11.77 2.52 -10.64
CA GLU A 141 -12.36 2.58 -9.30
C GLU A 141 -11.31 2.99 -8.26
N ALA A 142 -10.06 2.52 -8.41
CA ALA A 142 -8.97 2.90 -7.52
C ALA A 142 -8.71 4.42 -7.56
N TYR A 143 -8.63 4.99 -8.76
CA TYR A 143 -8.41 6.42 -8.95
C TYR A 143 -9.61 7.25 -8.47
N ALA A 144 -10.82 6.75 -8.65
CA ALA A 144 -12.05 7.39 -8.15
C ALA A 144 -12.07 7.41 -6.61
N THR A 145 -11.75 6.30 -5.94
CA THR A 145 -11.66 6.23 -4.48
C THR A 145 -10.57 7.15 -3.94
N ILE A 146 -9.38 7.17 -4.57
CA ILE A 146 -8.31 8.12 -4.22
C ILE A 146 -8.83 9.55 -4.27
N THR A 147 -9.45 9.94 -5.38
CA THR A 147 -9.91 11.32 -5.59
C THR A 147 -11.01 11.70 -4.60
N SER A 148 -11.97 10.80 -4.38
CA SER A 148 -13.09 10.98 -3.45
C SER A 148 -12.62 11.19 -2.00
N VAL A 149 -11.69 10.35 -1.54
CA VAL A 149 -11.22 10.37 -0.16
C VAL A 149 -10.21 11.49 0.07
N CYS A 150 -9.14 11.54 -0.72
CA CYS A 150 -8.05 12.49 -0.52
C CYS A 150 -8.45 13.94 -0.86
N GLY A 151 -9.50 14.13 -1.67
CA GLY A 151 -10.08 15.44 -1.92
C GLY A 151 -10.86 16.02 -0.72
N ALA A 152 -11.24 15.18 0.26
CA ALA A 152 -12.12 15.56 1.37
C ALA A 152 -11.44 15.48 2.75
N VAL A 153 -10.42 14.63 2.92
CA VAL A 153 -9.70 14.46 4.19
C VAL A 153 -8.23 14.13 3.93
N LYS A 154 -7.34 14.55 4.84
CA LYS A 154 -5.92 14.18 4.81
C LYS A 154 -5.77 12.66 4.68
N CYS A 155 -5.08 12.20 3.65
CA CYS A 155 -5.04 10.78 3.28
C CYS A 155 -3.61 10.24 3.10
N ALA A 156 -3.44 8.95 3.36
CA ALA A 156 -2.31 8.18 2.84
C ALA A 156 -2.82 7.12 1.85
N VAL A 157 -2.23 7.09 0.66
CA VAL A 157 -2.50 6.06 -0.35
C VAL A 157 -1.45 4.95 -0.26
N VAL A 158 -1.91 3.73 -0.01
CA VAL A 158 -1.08 2.51 0.00
C VAL A 158 -1.32 1.78 -1.33
N LEU A 159 -0.30 1.76 -2.18
CA LEU A 159 -0.31 1.10 -3.47
C LEU A 159 0.14 -0.36 -3.31
N ILE A 160 -0.74 -1.28 -3.69
CA ILE A 160 -0.49 -2.72 -3.73
C ILE A 160 -0.27 -3.13 -5.19
N THR A 161 0.97 -3.17 -5.63
CA THR A 161 1.31 -3.35 -7.05
C THR A 161 2.50 -4.28 -7.22
N GLY A 162 2.53 -5.05 -8.30
CA GLY A 162 3.70 -5.89 -8.61
C GLY A 162 4.85 -5.11 -9.22
N ARG A 163 4.62 -3.84 -9.58
CA ARG A 163 5.50 -2.98 -10.38
C ARG A 163 5.11 -1.49 -10.25
N PRO A 164 5.94 -0.56 -10.76
CA PRO A 164 5.51 0.82 -10.97
C PRO A 164 4.31 0.91 -11.92
N VAL A 165 3.33 1.75 -11.57
CA VAL A 165 2.10 1.96 -12.35
C VAL A 165 1.85 3.46 -12.55
N VAL A 166 0.95 3.82 -13.45
CA VAL A 166 0.57 5.22 -13.72
C VAL A 166 -0.10 5.82 -12.47
N ILE A 167 0.60 6.75 -11.81
CA ILE A 167 0.06 7.52 -10.68
C ILE A 167 0.24 9.03 -10.82
N GLU A 168 1.10 9.49 -11.75
CA GLU A 168 1.50 10.90 -11.91
C GLU A 168 0.31 11.87 -11.86
N PRO A 169 -0.81 11.64 -12.58
CA PRO A 169 -1.93 12.59 -12.60
C PRO A 169 -2.62 12.78 -11.25
N TYR A 170 -2.43 11.84 -10.33
CA TYR A 170 -3.11 11.81 -9.03
C TYR A 170 -2.18 12.12 -7.86
N VAL A 171 -0.85 12.17 -8.07
CA VAL A 171 0.13 12.42 -7.00
C VAL A 171 -0.14 13.75 -6.29
N ALA A 172 -0.63 14.77 -6.99
CA ALA A 172 -0.97 16.06 -6.40
C ALA A 172 -2.12 15.94 -5.36
N THR A 173 -3.10 15.06 -5.61
CA THR A 173 -4.27 14.85 -4.76
C THR A 173 -3.97 14.04 -3.49
N MET A 174 -2.93 13.20 -3.52
CA MET A 174 -2.58 12.32 -2.40
C MET A 174 -1.68 13.03 -1.40
N ASP A 175 -1.99 13.09 -0.10
CA ASP A 175 -1.08 13.74 0.86
C ASP A 175 0.16 12.88 1.15
N ALA A 176 -0.02 11.57 1.36
CA ALA A 176 1.08 10.61 1.43
C ALA A 176 0.87 9.45 0.45
N VAL A 177 1.96 8.90 -0.08
CA VAL A 177 1.95 7.78 -1.04
C VAL A 177 2.99 6.76 -0.64
N LEU A 178 2.57 5.51 -0.49
CA LEU A 178 3.41 4.36 -0.17
C LEU A 178 3.31 3.35 -1.30
N ALA A 179 4.46 2.85 -1.78
CA ALA A 179 4.50 1.62 -2.56
C ALA A 179 4.74 0.44 -1.61
N ALA A 180 3.70 -0.35 -1.36
CA ALA A 180 3.74 -1.52 -0.48
C ALA A 180 3.99 -2.83 -1.24
N TRP A 181 4.08 -2.77 -2.57
CA TRP A 181 4.31 -3.91 -3.45
C TRP A 181 3.21 -4.99 -3.28
N LEU A 182 3.60 -6.26 -3.20
CA LEU A 182 2.74 -7.38 -2.81
C LEU A 182 3.21 -7.90 -1.43
N PRO A 183 2.72 -7.31 -0.31
CA PRO A 183 3.28 -7.56 1.02
C PRO A 183 2.96 -8.95 1.61
N GLY A 184 2.17 -9.78 0.94
CA GLY A 184 1.87 -11.13 1.42
C GLY A 184 0.92 -11.12 2.63
N THR A 185 1.05 -12.09 3.54
CA THR A 185 0.04 -12.33 4.58
C THR A 185 0.10 -11.39 5.77
N GLU A 186 1.18 -10.63 5.95
CA GLU A 186 1.46 -9.91 7.19
C GLU A 186 1.22 -8.40 7.05
N GLY A 187 -0.04 -8.00 6.80
CA GLY A 187 -0.44 -6.60 6.62
C GLY A 187 -0.12 -5.69 7.82
N GLN A 188 0.15 -6.27 8.99
CA GLN A 188 0.65 -5.55 10.17
C GLN A 188 1.97 -4.82 9.88
N GLY A 189 2.82 -5.31 8.97
CA GLY A 189 4.06 -4.62 8.60
C GLY A 189 3.81 -3.29 7.89
N VAL A 190 2.66 -3.11 7.22
CA VAL A 190 2.25 -1.83 6.64
C VAL A 190 1.79 -0.87 7.73
N ALA A 191 1.00 -1.35 8.69
CA ALA A 191 0.56 -0.54 9.83
C ALA A 191 1.74 -0.07 10.71
N ASP A 192 2.75 -0.92 10.91
CA ASP A 192 3.96 -0.61 11.67
C ASP A 192 4.62 0.71 11.22
N VAL A 193 4.67 0.95 9.92
CA VAL A 193 5.28 2.18 9.35
C VAL A 193 4.30 3.33 9.20
N LEU A 194 3.01 3.05 8.95
CA LEU A 194 1.96 4.09 8.91
C LEU A 194 1.81 4.82 10.25
N PHE A 195 1.97 4.09 11.36
CA PHE A 195 1.77 4.59 12.72
C PHE A 195 3.07 4.84 13.50
N GLY A 196 4.23 4.73 12.84
CA GLY A 196 5.51 5.11 13.42
C GLY A 196 6.05 4.17 14.51
N ASP A 197 5.63 2.89 14.52
CA ASP A 197 6.34 1.88 15.31
C ASP A 197 7.73 1.61 14.75
N TYR A 198 7.88 1.80 13.43
CA TYR A 198 9.14 1.77 12.71
C TYR A 198 9.19 2.87 11.66
N GLY A 199 10.38 3.41 11.41
CA GLY A 199 10.61 4.35 10.32
C GLY A 199 10.62 3.71 8.93
N PHE A 200 10.21 4.46 7.90
CA PHE A 200 10.38 4.03 6.51
C PHE A 200 11.87 3.95 6.14
N SER A 201 12.26 2.83 5.53
CA SER A 201 13.64 2.58 5.08
C SER A 201 13.74 2.02 3.66
N GLY A 202 12.62 1.58 3.07
CA GLY A 202 12.57 1.05 1.72
C GLY A 202 13.02 2.07 0.67
N LYS A 203 13.70 1.57 -0.36
CA LYS A 203 14.13 2.35 -1.53
C LYS A 203 13.63 1.66 -2.79
N LEU A 204 13.24 2.43 -3.80
CA LEU A 204 12.73 1.93 -5.06
C LEU A 204 13.76 1.00 -5.73
N PRO A 205 13.42 -0.29 -5.97
CA PRO A 205 14.26 -1.21 -6.73
C PRO A 205 14.07 -1.06 -8.25
N HIS A 206 13.08 -0.27 -8.67
CA HIS A 206 12.78 0.04 -10.07
C HIS A 206 12.52 1.53 -10.27
N THR A 207 12.81 2.03 -11.47
CA THR A 207 12.45 3.39 -11.87
C THR A 207 10.93 3.54 -11.95
N TRP A 208 10.35 4.57 -11.34
CA TRP A 208 8.94 4.92 -11.53
C TRP A 208 8.79 5.92 -12.67
N PHE A 209 8.08 5.54 -13.73
CA PHE A 209 7.88 6.38 -14.92
C PHE A 209 6.75 7.41 -14.71
N LYS A 210 6.75 8.49 -15.51
CA LYS A 210 5.66 9.47 -15.56
C LYS A 210 4.54 9.00 -16.49
N SER A 211 4.90 8.47 -17.66
CA SER A 211 3.99 7.89 -18.66
C SER A 211 4.58 6.59 -19.21
N THR A 212 3.72 5.66 -19.63
CA THR A 212 4.12 4.44 -20.32
C THR A 212 4.84 4.71 -21.65
N ASP A 213 4.64 5.88 -22.25
CA ASP A 213 5.35 6.30 -23.48
C ASP A 213 6.87 6.43 -23.28
N GLN A 214 7.34 6.52 -22.03
CA GLN A 214 8.77 6.55 -21.71
C GLN A 214 9.41 5.16 -21.76
N LEU A 215 8.62 4.08 -21.80
CA LEU A 215 9.14 2.73 -21.65
C LEU A 215 9.72 2.18 -22.97
N PRO A 216 10.82 1.40 -22.91
CA PRO A 216 11.63 1.10 -21.72
C PRO A 216 12.51 2.28 -21.29
N MET A 217 12.58 2.55 -19.98
CA MET A 217 13.44 3.57 -19.38
C MET A 217 14.13 3.03 -18.11
N ASN A 218 15.46 2.96 -18.14
CA ASN A 218 16.27 2.40 -17.05
C ASN A 218 17.44 3.31 -16.68
N VAL A 219 17.94 3.14 -15.46
CA VAL A 219 19.17 3.82 -15.01
C VAL A 219 20.32 3.42 -15.93
N GLY A 220 21.07 4.42 -16.42
CA GLY A 220 22.14 4.23 -17.39
C GLY A 220 21.75 4.57 -18.83
N ASP A 221 20.45 4.73 -19.11
CA ASP A 221 20.02 5.34 -20.37
C ASP A 221 20.58 6.76 -20.51
N LYS A 222 20.82 7.20 -21.76
CA LYS A 222 21.35 8.55 -22.03
C LYS A 222 20.50 9.58 -21.28
N LYS A 223 21.12 10.51 -20.52
CA LYS A 223 20.42 11.46 -19.62
C LYS A 223 19.18 12.17 -20.20
N LYS A 224 19.14 12.43 -21.51
CA LYS A 224 17.95 13.02 -22.18
C LYS A 224 16.73 12.08 -22.28
N ARG A 225 16.90 10.78 -21.99
CA ARG A 225 15.85 9.75 -21.99
C ARG A 225 15.49 9.25 -20.59
N TYR A 226 16.29 9.58 -19.56
CA TYR A 226 16.00 9.17 -18.18
C TYR A 226 15.34 10.32 -17.42
N ASP A 227 14.01 10.39 -17.50
CA ASP A 227 13.18 11.42 -16.84
C ASP A 227 12.08 10.76 -15.98
N PRO A 228 12.47 10.15 -14.84
CA PRO A 228 11.54 9.41 -14.00
C PRO A 228 10.63 10.32 -13.19
N LEU A 229 9.46 9.80 -12.79
CA LEU A 229 8.65 10.39 -11.73
C LEU A 229 9.37 10.23 -10.39
N PHE A 230 9.84 9.02 -10.11
CA PHE A 230 10.72 8.71 -8.98
C PHE A 230 11.90 7.85 -9.46
N PRO A 231 13.15 8.31 -9.27
CA PRO A 231 14.32 7.57 -9.75
C PRO A 231 14.55 6.28 -8.96
N LEU A 232 15.33 5.35 -9.53
CA LEU A 232 15.83 4.18 -8.81
C LEU A 232 16.51 4.61 -7.49
N GLY A 233 16.27 3.88 -6.41
CA GLY A 233 16.84 4.19 -5.10
C GLY A 233 16.13 5.32 -4.36
N PHE A 234 15.08 5.92 -4.93
CA PHE A 234 14.26 6.91 -4.23
C PHE A 234 13.45 6.28 -3.09
N GLY A 235 13.22 7.04 -2.02
CA GLY A 235 12.36 6.65 -0.91
C GLY A 235 12.59 7.60 0.26
N LEU A 236 11.53 8.24 0.74
CA LEU A 236 11.58 9.09 1.92
C LEU A 236 11.72 8.23 3.18
N THR A 237 12.25 8.83 4.24
CA THR A 237 12.48 8.16 5.52
C THR A 237 11.69 8.86 6.63
N THR A 238 11.28 8.11 7.64
CA THR A 238 10.78 8.64 8.91
C THR A 238 11.58 8.02 10.05
N THR A 239 11.50 8.62 11.23
CA THR A 239 12.14 8.11 12.46
C THR A 239 11.13 7.44 13.36
#